data_AF-A0A401TQA4-F1
#
_entry.id   AF-A0A401TQA4-F1
#
_cell.length_a   1.000
_cell.length_b   1.000
_cell.length_c   1.000
_cell.angle_alpha   90.00
_cell.angle_beta   90.00
_cell.angle_gamma   90.00
#
_symmetry.space_group_name_H-M   'P 1'
#
loop_
_entity.id
_entity.type
_entity.pdbx_description
1 polymer ?
#
loop_
_entity_poly.entity_id
_entity_poly.type
_entity_poly.pdbx_seq_one_letter_code
_entity_poly.pdbx_strand_id
1 'polypeptide(L)' 'MVCPREEKLETLTQDEIVMNTKVVMQGLESLRNEHSSILTSLLDTMHSLHKEHDPSVVQEKSSLLQKSLDNIELGLGEAQ' A
#
# COMPACT_ATOMS: atom_id res chain seq x y z
N MET A 1 -29.03 27.80 -20.10
CA MET A 1 -28.06 28.31 -19.11
C MET A 1 -27.79 27.16 -18.16
N VAL A 2 -26.64 26.48 -18.30
CA VAL A 2 -26.26 25.38 -17.41
C VAL A 2 -25.71 26.05 -16.15
N CYS A 3 -26.39 25.86 -15.02
CA CYS A 3 -25.90 26.34 -13.73
C CYS A 3 -24.60 25.57 -13.43
N PRO A 4 -23.44 26.23 -13.23
CA PRO A 4 -22.27 25.53 -12.73
C PRO A 4 -22.66 24.97 -11.37
N ARG A 5 -22.60 23.66 -11.20
CA ARG A 5 -22.67 23.06 -9.87
C ARG A 5 -21.41 23.54 -9.17
N GLU A 6 -21.53 24.59 -8.36
CA GLU A 6 -20.49 25.01 -7.42
C GLU A 6 -20.34 23.87 -6.42
N GLU A 7 -19.56 22.86 -6.81
CA GLU A 7 -19.00 21.91 -5.87
C GLU A 7 -18.05 22.75 -5.02
N LYS A 8 -18.58 23.20 -3.88
CA LYS A 8 -17.87 23.99 -2.90
C LYS A 8 -16.65 23.17 -2.48
N LEU A 9 -15.52 23.39 -3.14
CA LEU A 9 -14.23 22.89 -2.71
C LEU A 9 -14.00 23.54 -1.35
N GLU A 10 -14.29 22.79 -0.29
CA GLU A 10 -13.95 23.20 1.05
C GLU A 10 -12.43 23.40 1.05
N THR A 11 -12.02 24.65 1.25
CA THR A 11 -10.60 25.00 1.31
C THR A 11 -10.04 24.36 2.57
N LEU A 12 -9.30 23.26 2.41
CA LEU A 12 -8.59 22.63 3.51
C LEU A 12 -7.58 23.63 4.08
N THR A 13 -7.59 23.79 5.39
CA THR A 13 -6.56 24.55 6.09
C THR A 13 -5.22 23.81 6.03
N GLN A 14 -4.12 24.54 6.22
CA GLN A 14 -2.79 23.94 6.27
C GLN A 14 -2.69 22.86 7.36
N ASP A 15 -3.34 23.09 8.51
CA ASP A 15 -3.37 22.14 9.62
C ASP A 15 -4.13 20.85 9.25
N GLU A 16 -5.26 20.98 8.55
CA GLU A 16 -6.02 19.82 8.06
C GLU A 16 -5.24 19.04 7.01
N ILE A 17 -4.51 19.71 6.10
CA ILE A 17 -3.66 19.04 5.12
C ILE A 17 -2.58 18.22 5.84
N VAL A 18 -1.88 18.82 6.81
CA VAL A 18 -0.84 18.13 7.57
C VAL A 18 -1.42 16.97 8.39
N MET A 19 -2.58 17.16 9.03
CA MET A 19 -3.25 16.12 9.81
C MET A 19 -3.68 14.94 8.91
N ASN A 20 -4.33 15.23 7.78
CA ASN A 20 -4.80 14.21 6.85
C ASN A 20 -3.62 13.42 6.26
N THR A 21 -2.53 14.09 5.88
CA THR A 21 -1.31 13.41 5.43
C THR A 21 -0.76 12.47 6.50
N LYS A 22 -0.72 12.88 7.77
CA LYS A 22 -0.28 11.99 8.88
C LYS A 22 -1.16 10.75 9.02
N VAL A 23 -2.48 10.89 8.88
CA VAL A 23 -3.41 9.74 8.92
C VAL A 23 -3.13 8.78 7.76
N VAL A 24 -2.92 9.32 6.55
CA VAL A 24 -2.56 8.50 5.38
C VAL A 24 -1.24 7.78 5.60
N MET A 25 -0.21 8.45 6.14
CA MET A 25 1.08 7.83 6.46
C MET A 25 0.93 6.66 7.45
N GLN A 26 0.16 6.83 8.52
CA GLN A 26 -0.10 5.74 9.48
C GLN A 26 -0.82 4.55 8.83
N GLY A 27 -1.76 4.82 7.93
CA GLY A 27 -2.42 3.79 7.12
C GLY A 27 -1.44 3.04 6.22
N LEU A 28 -0.54 3.77 5.54
CA LEU A 28 0.50 3.19 4.69
C LEU A 28 1.51 2.36 5.49
N GLU A 29 1.92 2.82 6.68
CA GLU A 29 2.77 2.03 7.58
C GLU A 29 2.10 0.72 8.00
N SER A 30 0.81 0.77 8.31
CA SER A 30 0.02 -0.42 8.64
C SER A 30 -0.03 -1.39 7.46
N LEU A 31 -0.31 -0.87 6.27
CA LEU A 31 -0.37 -1.66 5.03
C LEU A 31 0.98 -2.28 4.67
N ARG A 32 2.09 -1.55 4.83
CA ARG A 32 3.46 -2.07 4.64
C ARG A 32 3.72 -3.27 5.55
N ASN A 33 3.35 -3.16 6.82
CA ASN A 33 3.56 -4.23 7.80
C ASN A 33 2.73 -5.48 7.43
N GLU A 34 1.48 -5.30 7.00
CA GLU A 34 0.62 -6.39 6.52
C GLU A 34 1.22 -7.08 5.29
N HIS A 35 1.61 -6.31 4.27
CA HIS A 35 2.22 -6.84 3.04
C HIS A 35 3.53 -7.59 3.33
N SER A 36 4.35 -7.08 4.25
CA SER A 36 5.59 -7.74 4.69
C SER A 36 5.31 -9.09 5.38
N SER A 37 4.26 -9.14 6.21
CA SER A 37 3.82 -10.37 6.89
C SER A 37 3.30 -11.42 5.90
N ILE A 38 2.49 -11.00 4.92
CA ILE A 38 1.99 -11.88 3.86
C ILE A 38 3.15 -12.43 3.02
N LEU A 39 4.09 -11.57 2.61
CA LEU A 39 5.24 -11.97 1.82
C LEU A 39 6.10 -13.00 2.57
N THR A 40 6.39 -12.75 3.85
CA THR A 40 7.13 -13.69 4.71
C THR A 40 6.41 -15.03 4.78
N SER A 41 5.11 -15.02 5.09
CA SER A 41 4.30 -16.25 5.19
C SER A 41 4.25 -17.04 3.89
N LEU A 42 4.19 -16.35 2.76
CA LEU A 42 4.17 -16.95 1.42
C LEU A 42 5.50 -17.63 1.10
N LEU A 43 6.63 -16.99 1.41
CA LEU A 43 7.97 -17.55 1.23
C LEU A 43 8.20 -18.75 2.15
N ASP A 44 7.77 -18.68 3.41
CA ASP A 44 7.86 -19.78 4.37
C ASP A 44 7.03 -20.99 3.93
N THR A 45 5.83 -20.74 3.41
CA THR A 45 4.96 -21.77 2.84
C THR A 45 5.63 -22.43 1.63
N MET A 46 6.26 -21.65 0.75
CA MET A 46 7.00 -22.17 -0.40
C MET A 46 8.18 -23.05 0.01
N HIS A 47 8.90 -22.65 1.06
CA HIS A 47 10.03 -23.42 1.57
C HIS A 47 9.58 -24.72 2.24
N SER A 48 8.40 -24.74 2.85
CA SER A 48 7.82 -25.90 3.54
C SER A 48 7.13 -26.89 2.60
N LEU A 49 6.58 -26.41 1.48
CA LEU A 49 5.99 -27.24 0.45
C LEU A 49 7.10 -27.76 -0.48
N HIS A 50 7.41 -29.06 -0.40
CA HIS A 50 8.22 -29.71 -1.44
C HIS A 50 7.57 -29.51 -2.82
N LYS A 51 8.37 -29.61 -3.89
CA LYS A 51 8.15 -29.33 -5.35
C LYS A 51 6.81 -29.71 -6.02
N GLU A 52 5.81 -30.21 -5.29
CA GLU A 52 4.51 -30.64 -5.79
C GLU A 52 3.54 -29.48 -6.10
N HIS A 53 3.80 -28.26 -5.62
CA HIS A 53 3.00 -27.09 -5.94
C HIS A 53 3.63 -26.27 -7.07
N ASP A 54 2.80 -25.74 -7.99
CA ASP A 54 3.26 -24.88 -9.09
C ASP A 54 4.00 -23.66 -8.53
N PRO A 55 5.35 -23.58 -8.66
CA PRO A 55 6.14 -22.50 -8.10
C PRO A 55 5.85 -21.15 -8.79
N SER A 56 5.23 -21.18 -9.99
CA SER A 56 4.93 -19.98 -10.77
C SER A 56 3.97 -19.04 -10.04
N VAL A 57 2.93 -19.58 -9.40
CA VAL A 57 1.90 -18.76 -8.73
C VAL A 57 2.48 -18.07 -7.51
N VAL A 58 3.27 -18.79 -6.71
CA VAL A 58 3.92 -18.23 -5.52
C VAL A 58 4.91 -17.14 -5.93
N GLN A 59 5.72 -17.38 -6.96
CA GLN A 59 6.65 -16.39 -7.49
C GLN A 59 5.92 -15.13 -7.98
N GLU A 60 4.83 -15.28 -8.73
CA GLU A 60 4.04 -14.16 -9.22
C GLU A 60 3.46 -13.33 -8.05
N LYS A 61 2.85 -13.99 -7.06
CA LYS A 61 2.29 -13.32 -5.88
C LYS A 61 3.36 -12.61 -5.05
N SER A 62 4.52 -13.22 -4.85
CA SER A 62 5.66 -12.58 -4.19
C SER A 62 6.13 -11.34 -4.96
N SER A 63 6.22 -11.40 -6.29
CA SER A 63 6.61 -10.26 -7.12
C SER A 63 5.60 -9.10 -7.03
N LEU A 64 4.31 -9.39 -6.94
CA LEU A 64 3.27 -8.37 -6.77
C LEU A 64 3.35 -7.70 -5.39
N LEU A 65 3.57 -8.48 -4.33
CA LEU A 65 3.75 -7.96 -2.98
C LEU A 65 4.98 -7.07 -2.89
N GLN A 66 6.11 -7.48 -3.49
CA GLN A 66 7.33 -6.68 -3.52
C GLN A 66 7.10 -5.33 -4.20
N LYS A 67 6.49 -5.33 -5.39
CA LYS A 67 6.15 -4.08 -6.09
C LYS A 67 5.22 -3.18 -5.27
N SER A 68 4.27 -3.78 -4.55
CA SER A 68 3.39 -3.02 -3.67
C SER A 68 4.13 -2.41 -2.49
N LEU A 69 5.10 -3.12 -1.90
CA LEU A 69 5.96 -2.60 -0.85
C LEU A 69 6.79 -1.43 -1.35
N ASP A 70 7.43 -1.56 -2.53
CA ASP A 70 8.22 -0.48 -3.14
C ASP A 70 7.39 0.80 -3.33
N ASN A 71 6.13 0.67 -3.78
CA ASN A 71 5.22 1.80 -3.94
C ASN A 71 4.83 2.44 -2.60
N ILE A 72 4.61 1.63 -1.55
CA ILE A 72 4.27 2.13 -0.21
C ILE A 72 5.47 2.86 0.39
N GLU A 73 6.67 2.31 0.26
CA GLU A 73 7.90 2.92 0.74
C GLU A 73 8.19 4.26 0.04
N LEU A 74 7.98 4.32 -1.28
CA LEU A 74 8.07 5.59 -2.03
C LEU A 74 7.08 6.63 -1.47
N GLY A 75 5.80 6.27 -1.34
CA GLY A 75 4.78 7.20 -0.84
C GLY A 75 5.02 7.66 0.60
N LEU A 76 5.53 6.78 1.46
CA LEU A 76 5.94 7.13 2.83
C LEU A 76 7.15 8.07 2.83
N GLY A 77 8.13 7.84 1.96
CA GLY A 77 9.31 8.71 1.81
C GLY A 77 8.97 10.09 1.26
N GLU A 78 7.99 10.19 0.36
CA GLU A 78 7.52 11.46 -0.20
C GLU A 78 6.68 12.28 0.80
N ALA A 79 6.05 11.63 1.78
CA ALA A 79 5.18 12.27 2.77
C ALA A 79 5.89 12.73 4.06
N GLN A 80 7.18 12.39 4.23
CA GLN A 80 8.00 12.67 5.42
C GLN A 80 8.69 14.03 5.34
#